data_AF-A0A0N4V363-F1
#
_entry.id   AF-A0A0N4V363-F1
#
_cell.length_a   1.000
_cell.length_b   1.000
_cell.length_c   1.000
_cell.angle_alpha   90.00
_cell.angle_beta   90.00
_cell.angle_gamma   90.00
#
_symmetry.space_group_name_H-M   'P 1'
#
loop_
_entity.id
_entity.type
_entity.pdbx_description
1 polymer ?
#
loop_
_entity_poly.entity_id
_entity_poly.type
_entity_poly.pdbx_seq_one_letter_code
_entity_poly.pdbx_strand_id
1 'polypeptide(L)'
;MLMLDSDNGVINPQRNIEDFIFKDKDLVFYKRIFNNEVAAGSYIAKRTDFAINFIKKWANFEFELPESFHGNDNVALHVCCSSFLISSFCLAPNSSKAILSSNF
;
A
#
# COMPACT_ATOMS: atom_id res chain seq x y z
N MET A 1 6.50 9.32 4.12
CA MET A 1 6.36 9.61 2.68
C MET A 1 4.89 9.47 2.31
N LEU A 2 4.35 10.45 1.60
CA LEU A 2 3.05 10.37 0.95
C LEU A 2 3.31 10.22 -0.54
N MET A 3 2.84 9.13 -1.13
CA MET A 3 2.86 8.90 -2.58
C MET A 3 1.46 9.19 -3.12
N LEU A 4 1.37 9.96 -4.22
CA LEU A 4 0.15 10.21 -4.97
C LEU A 4 0.41 10.05 -6.47
N ASP A 5 -0.44 9.28 -7.18
CA ASP A 5 -0.45 9.29 -8.65
C ASP A 5 -0.94 10.64 -9.19
N SER A 6 -0.54 10.95 -10.42
CA SER A 6 -0.82 12.21 -11.10
C SER A 6 -2.30 12.44 -11.43
N ASP A 7 -3.12 11.39 -11.40
CA ASP A 7 -4.56 11.44 -11.63
C ASP A 7 -5.39 11.51 -10.32
N ASN A 8 -4.73 11.61 -9.16
CA ASN A 8 -5.42 11.83 -7.88
C ASN A 8 -5.68 13.31 -7.60
N GLY A 9 -6.93 13.63 -7.24
CA GLY A 9 -7.37 14.97 -6.85
C GLY A 9 -7.80 15.06 -5.39
N VAL A 10 -7.57 16.22 -4.75
CA VAL A 10 -8.08 16.51 -3.40
C VAL A 10 -9.56 16.88 -3.48
N ILE A 11 -10.42 16.06 -2.90
CA ILE A 11 -11.89 16.28 -2.88
C ILE A 11 -12.39 16.99 -1.63
N ASN A 12 -11.67 16.91 -0.51
CA ASN A 12 -12.04 17.53 0.76
C ASN A 12 -10.82 18.19 1.42
N PRO A 13 -10.57 19.48 1.16
CA PRO A 13 -9.43 20.19 1.72
C PRO A 13 -9.62 20.56 3.21
N GLN A 14 -10.82 20.39 3.77
CA GLN A 14 -11.07 20.66 5.19
C GLN A 14 -10.60 19.51 6.09
N ARG A 15 -10.17 18.39 5.51
CA ARG A 15 -9.70 17.23 6.24
C ARG A 15 -8.18 17.12 6.17
N ASN A 16 -7.60 16.81 7.32
CA ASN A 16 -6.15 16.70 7.48
C ASN A 16 -5.64 15.33 7.02
N ILE A 17 -4.43 15.30 6.45
CA ILE A 17 -3.80 14.05 6.00
C ILE A 17 -3.39 13.17 7.19
N GLU A 18 -3.14 13.79 8.34
CA GLU A 18 -2.78 13.16 9.61
C GLU A 18 -3.87 12.20 10.09
N ASP A 19 -5.13 12.42 9.74
CA ASP A 19 -6.24 11.51 10.05
C ASP A 19 -6.11 10.12 9.38
N PHE A 20 -5.21 10.00 8.42
CA PHE A 20 -4.90 8.76 7.71
C PHE A 20 -3.57 8.13 8.17
N ILE A 21 -2.88 8.75 9.12
CA ILE A 21 -1.64 8.24 9.72
C ILE A 21 -1.99 7.54 11.04
N PHE A 22 -1.92 6.21 11.05
CA PHE A 22 -2.20 5.41 12.25
C PHE A 22 -0.92 5.16 13.04
N LYS A 23 -0.90 5.40 14.36
CA LYS A 23 0.31 5.31 15.20
C LYS A 23 0.99 3.94 15.17
N ASP A 24 0.23 2.87 15.04
CA ASP A 24 0.67 1.47 15.09
C ASP A 24 0.95 0.85 13.71
N LYS A 25 0.85 1.63 12.62
CA LYS A 25 0.94 1.12 11.24
C LYS A 25 2.11 1.72 10.48
N ASP A 26 2.78 0.90 9.68
CA ASP A 26 3.96 1.30 8.93
C ASP A 26 3.62 1.76 7.51
N LEU A 27 2.65 1.07 6.89
CA LEU A 27 2.16 1.33 5.54
C LEU A 27 0.64 1.39 5.55
N VAL A 28 0.09 2.38 4.86
CA VAL A 28 -1.35 2.58 4.69
C VAL A 28 -1.66 2.71 3.21
N PHE A 29 -2.41 1.75 2.70
CA PHE A 29 -2.97 1.72 1.37
C PHE A 29 -4.50 1.93 1.43
N TYR A 30 -5.13 2.00 0.27
CA TYR A 30 -6.57 2.14 0.14
C TYR A 30 -7.15 1.07 -0.79
N LYS A 31 -8.46 0.85 -0.69
CA LYS A 31 -9.21 -0.02 -1.59
C LYS A 31 -9.81 0.80 -2.72
N ARG A 32 -9.73 0.29 -3.95
CA ARG A 32 -10.45 0.85 -5.09
C ARG A 32 -11.95 0.67 -4.91
N ILE A 33 -12.73 1.68 -5.27
CA ILE A 33 -14.19 1.68 -5.10
C ILE A 33 -14.88 0.66 -6.03
N PHE A 34 -14.34 0.47 -7.24
CA PHE A 34 -15.01 -0.32 -8.29
C PHE A 34 -14.77 -1.83 -8.21
N ASN A 35 -13.68 -2.28 -7.57
CA ASN A 35 -13.36 -3.72 -7.48
C ASN A 35 -12.84 -4.17 -6.09
N ASN A 36 -12.81 -3.29 -5.09
CA ASN A 36 -12.35 -3.57 -3.72
C ASN A 36 -10.89 -4.04 -3.60
N GLU A 37 -10.10 -3.94 -4.67
CA GLU A 37 -8.68 -4.28 -4.70
C GLU A 37 -7.84 -3.25 -3.94
N VAL A 38 -6.71 -3.66 -3.38
CA VAL A 38 -5.75 -2.72 -2.78
C VAL A 38 -5.00 -1.99 -3.90
N ALA A 39 -4.94 -0.67 -3.83
CA ALA A 39 -4.30 0.14 -4.86
C ALA A 39 -2.86 0.53 -4.50
N ALA A 40 -1.98 0.42 -5.49
CA ALA A 40 -0.60 0.90 -5.49
C ALA A 40 -0.47 2.42 -5.69
N GLY A 41 -1.44 3.04 -6.37
CA GLY A 41 -1.34 4.40 -6.90
C GLY A 41 -1.32 5.53 -5.88
N SER A 42 -1.51 5.24 -4.60
CA SER A 42 -1.29 6.20 -3.51
C SER A 42 -1.16 5.46 -2.19
N TYR A 43 -0.23 5.89 -1.36
CA TYR A 43 -0.04 5.29 -0.04
C TYR A 43 0.73 6.21 0.90
N ILE A 44 0.60 5.95 2.18
CA ILE A 44 1.41 6.56 3.23
C ILE A 44 2.39 5.51 3.74
N ALA A 45 3.67 5.87 3.75
CA ALA A 45 4.73 5.07 4.34
C ALA A 45 5.39 5.83 5.48
N LYS A 46 5.41 5.24 6.67
CA LYS A 46 6.25 5.73 7.76
C LYS A 46 7.70 5.36 7.51
N ARG A 47 8.61 6.15 8.09
CA ARG A 47 10.04 5.86 8.05
C ARG A 47 10.38 4.80 9.11
N THR A 48 10.10 3.55 8.79
CA THR A 48 10.47 2.38 9.59
C THR A 48 11.23 1.37 8.73
N ASP A 49 12.06 0.54 9.34
CA ASP A 49 12.84 -0.47 8.60
C ASP A 49 11.90 -1.46 7.87
N PHE A 50 10.75 -1.78 8.47
CA PHE A 50 9.73 -2.58 7.82
C PHE A 50 9.22 -1.93 6.53
N ALA A 51 8.77 -0.67 6.59
CA ALA A 51 8.26 0.03 5.42
C ALA A 51 9.33 0.17 4.32
N ILE A 52 10.57 0.47 4.70
CA ILE A 52 11.71 0.59 3.78
C ILE A 52 11.97 -0.75 3.08
N ASN A 53 12.02 -1.85 3.84
CA ASN A 53 12.27 -3.18 3.28
C ASN A 53 11.12 -3.67 2.40
N PHE A 54 9.87 -3.39 2.79
CA PHE A 54 8.70 -3.69 1.98
C PHE A 54 8.75 -2.95 0.64
N ILE A 55 8.94 -1.62 0.64
CA ILE A 55 8.99 -0.81 -0.59
C ILE A 55 10.15 -1.25 -1.49
N LYS A 56 11.33 -1.55 -0.93
CA LYS A 56 12.46 -2.08 -1.70
C LYS A 56 12.14 -3.40 -2.36
N LYS A 57 11.54 -4.35 -1.63
CA LYS A 57 11.14 -5.65 -2.19
C LYS A 57 10.07 -5.48 -3.27
N TRP A 58 9.10 -4.59 -3.04
CA TRP A 58 8.08 -4.27 -4.03
C TRP A 58 8.67 -3.66 -5.30
N ALA A 59 9.59 -2.71 -5.19
CA ALA A 59 10.28 -2.13 -6.35
C ALA A 59 11.15 -3.15 -7.08
N ASN A 60 11.82 -4.04 -6.34
CA ASN A 60 12.69 -5.05 -6.94
C ASN A 60 11.93 -6.15 -7.68
N PHE A 61 10.63 -6.31 -7.41
CA PHE A 61 9.80 -7.31 -8.07
C PHE A 61 9.78 -7.14 -9.60
N GLU A 62 9.95 -5.91 -10.11
CA GLU A 62 10.11 -5.63 -11.54
C GLU A 62 11.23 -6.48 -12.19
N PHE A 63 12.32 -6.72 -11.45
CA PHE A 63 13.48 -7.48 -11.96
C PHE A 63 13.38 -8.99 -11.73
N GLU A 64 12.36 -9.45 -11.00
CA GLU A 64 12.13 -10.87 -10.71
C GLU A 64 11.17 -11.52 -11.72
N LEU A 65 10.50 -10.71 -12.55
CA LEU A 65 9.52 -11.16 -13.52
C LEU A 65 10.18 -11.58 -14.84
N PRO A 66 9.65 -12.61 -15.53
CA PRO A 66 10.07 -12.94 -16.89
C PRO A 66 9.71 -11.80 -17.85
N GLU A 67 10.41 -11.64 -18.97
CA GLU A 67 10.05 -10.65 -19.99
C GLU A 67 8.70 -10.98 -20.64
N SER A 68 7.61 -10.44 -20.10
CA SER A 68 6.26 -10.54 -20.66
C SER A 68 5.35 -9.42 -20.14
N PHE A 69 4.10 -9.40 -20.60
CA PHE A 69 3.12 -8.42 -20.15
C PHE A 69 2.62 -8.77 -18.74
N HIS A 70 2.96 -7.92 -17.77
CA HIS A 70 2.53 -8.08 -16.37
C HIS A 70 1.63 -6.92 -15.94
N GLY A 71 0.78 -7.17 -14.94
CA GLY A 71 -0.21 -6.22 -14.43
C GLY A 71 0.35 -5.05 -13.61
N ASN A 72 1.56 -4.59 -13.93
CA ASN A 72 2.24 -3.43 -13.37
C ASN A 72 2.47 -3.54 -11.84
N ASP A 73 2.90 -2.44 -11.23
CA ASP A 73 3.09 -2.23 -9.79
C ASP A 73 1.96 -2.74 -8.88
N ASN A 74 0.69 -2.66 -9.29
CA ASN A 74 -0.45 -3.14 -8.50
C ASN A 74 -0.41 -4.67 -8.30
N VAL A 75 -0.12 -5.44 -9.35
CA VAL A 75 0.05 -6.90 -9.21
C VAL A 75 1.25 -7.23 -8.33
N ALA A 76 2.36 -6.51 -8.51
CA ALA A 76 3.55 -6.66 -7.68
C ALA A 76 3.25 -6.41 -6.19
N LEU A 77 2.40 -5.43 -5.88
CA LEU A 77 1.95 -5.12 -4.51
C LEU A 77 1.22 -6.33 -3.89
N HIS A 78 0.31 -6.94 -4.64
CA HIS A 78 -0.45 -8.11 -4.18
C HIS A 78 0.43 -9.33 -3.92
N VAL A 79 1.43 -9.57 -4.78
CA VAL A 79 2.42 -10.63 -4.58
C VAL A 79 3.29 -10.33 -3.35
N CYS A 80 3.77 -9.10 -3.20
CA CYS A 80 4.56 -8.70 -2.04
C CYS A 80 3.79 -8.86 -0.73
N CYS A 81 2.53 -8.41 -0.67
CA CYS A 81 1.65 -8.62 0.47
C CYS A 81 1.50 -10.09 0.84
N SER A 82 1.36 -10.97 -0.17
CA SER A 82 1.24 -12.42 0.03
C SER A 82 2.54 -13.06 0.53
N SER A 83 3.67 -12.67 -0.07
CA SER A 83 5.00 -13.22 0.25
C SER A 83 5.50 -12.88 1.64
N PHE A 84 5.01 -11.78 2.24
CA PHE A 84 5.38 -11.38 3.58
C PHE A 84 4.61 -12.13 4.69
N LEU A 85 3.72 -13.09 4.36
CA LEU A 85 2.88 -13.85 5.30
C LEU A 85 2.39 -12.95 6.46
N ILE A 86 1.74 -11.85 6.09
CA ILE A 86 1.38 -10.79 7.03
C ILE A 86 0.18 -11.29 7.85
N SER A 87 0.47 -11.84 9.03
CA SER A 87 -0.51 -12.14 10.09
C SER A 87 -1.37 -10.91 10.48
N SER A 88 -0.98 -9.70 10.05
CA SER A 88 -1.67 -8.44 10.28
C SER A 88 -2.25 -7.76 9.03
N PHE A 89 -2.60 -8.51 7.98
CA PHE A 89 -3.42 -7.95 6.90
C PHE A 89 -4.83 -7.69 7.45
N CYS A 90 -4.95 -6.60 8.20
CA CYS A 90 -6.20 -6.15 8.77
C CYS A 90 -6.94 -5.43 7.64
N LEU A 91 -7.60 -6.23 6.80
CA LEU A 91 -8.75 -5.75 6.06
C LEU A 91 -9.76 -5.31 7.11
N ALA A 92 -9.72 -4.04 7.52
CA ALA A 92 -10.75 -3.52 8.41
C ALA A 92 -12.10 -3.80 7.71
N PRO A 93 -12.97 -4.66 8.28
CA PRO A 93 -14.07 -5.33 7.55
C PRO A 93 -15.07 -4.37 6.91
N ASN A 94 -15.08 -3.11 7.35
CA ASN A 94 -15.99 -2.05 6.92
C ASN A 94 -15.26 -0.76 6.50
N SER A 95 -14.00 -0.84 6.05
CA SER A 95 -13.24 0.35 5.65
C SER A 95 -12.67 0.25 4.25
N SER A 96 -12.66 1.39 3.54
CA SER A 96 -12.01 1.61 2.23
C SER A 96 -10.48 1.56 2.29
N LYS A 97 -9.89 0.91 3.31
CA LYS A 97 -8.47 0.98 3.67
C LYS A 97 -7.85 -0.41 3.75
N ALA A 98 -6.56 -0.49 3.41
CA ALA A 98 -5.73 -1.66 3.63
C ALA A 98 -4.46 -1.22 4.37
N ILE A 99 -4.09 -1.92 5.42
CA ILE A 99 -3.12 -1.43 6.40
C ILE A 99 -2.13 -2.54 6.73
N LEU A 100 -0.82 -2.23 6.72
CA LEU A 100 0.25 -3.18 7.04
C LEU A 100 1.11 -2.67 8.21
N SER A 101 1.48 -3.58 9.10
CA SER A 101 2.41 -3.34 10.22
C SER A 101 3.28 -4.57 10.47
N SER A 102 4.49 -4.38 11.00
CA SER A 102 5.26 -5.48 11.58
C SER A 102 4.56 -6.00 12.83
N ASN A 103 4.25 -7.30 12.88
CA ASN A 103 3.78 -7.95 14.11
C ASN A 103 4.94 -8.26 15.04
N PHE A 104 5.54 -7.23 15.64
CA PHE A 104 6.38 -7.31 16.83
C PHE A 104 6.36 -5.97 17.57
#